data_AF-A0A564YYR5-F1
#
_entry.id   AF-A0A564YYR5-F1
#
_cell.length_a   1.000
_cell.length_b   1.000
_cell.length_c   1.000
_cell.angle_alpha   90.00
_cell.angle_beta   90.00
_cell.angle_gamma   90.00
#
_symmetry.space_group_name_H-M   'P 1'
#
loop_
_entity.id
_entity.type
_entity.pdbx_description
1 polymer ?
#
loop_
_entity_poly.entity_id
_entity_poly.type
_entity_poly.pdbx_seq_one_letter_code
_entity_poly.pdbx_strand_id
1 'polypeptide(L)'
;MIPIPLTYIPRPVLAGLFVYMALASVSDNQLMERVKLIFIEQSAYPPSHYIRRVPQRRMHLFTCLQLIQLAVLCGCGFTNTPFVKMVFPILLFLQMLIRHRLIPYVIERKYLEAMDRPM
;
A
#
# COMPACT_ATOMS: atom_id res chain seq x y z
N MET A 1 1.49 22.84 30.21
CA MET A 1 0.96 24.06 29.56
C MET A 1 1.29 23.99 28.08
N ILE A 2 0.29 24.01 27.20
CA ILE A 2 0.51 24.11 25.76
C ILE A 2 0.97 25.56 25.50
N PRO A 3 2.00 25.82 24.68
CA PRO A 3 2.46 27.18 24.40
C PRO A 3 1.30 28.03 23.85
N ILE A 4 1.12 29.22 24.41
CA ILE A 4 0.14 30.25 24.04
C ILE A 4 -0.06 30.37 22.51
N PRO A 5 0.99 30.38 21.66
CA PRO A 5 0.84 30.47 20.20
C PRO A 5 0.09 29.31 19.54
N LEU A 6 0.16 28.07 20.06
CA LEU A 6 -0.55 26.93 19.46
C LEU A 6 -2.07 27.03 19.62
N THR A 7 -2.54 27.79 20.61
CA THR A 7 -3.97 27.99 20.87
C THR A 7 -4.66 28.80 19.75
N TYR A 8 -3.89 29.63 19.03
CA TYR A 8 -4.40 30.43 17.91
C TYR A 8 -4.58 29.62 16.62
N ILE A 9 -4.06 28.39 16.55
CA ILE A 9 -4.17 27.57 15.35
C ILE A 9 -5.58 26.98 15.29
N PRO A 10 -6.39 27.33 14.28
CA PRO A 10 -7.74 26.79 14.16
C PRO A 10 -7.68 25.28 13.89
N ARG A 11 -8.50 24.49 14.59
CA ARG A 11 -8.65 23.04 14.33
C ARG A 11 -8.89 22.69 12.85
N PRO A 12 -9.65 23.48 12.06
CA PRO A 12 -9.82 23.22 10.63
C PRO A 12 -8.50 23.20 9.83
N VAL A 13 -7.51 24.02 10.22
CA VAL A 13 -6.20 24.05 9.55
C VAL A 13 -5.46 22.74 9.76
N LEU A 14 -5.50 22.21 10.99
CA LEU A 14 -4.92 20.91 11.31
C LEU A 14 -5.61 19.77 10.54
N ALA A 15 -6.94 19.81 10.42
CA ALA A 15 -7.68 18.83 9.62
C ALA A 15 -7.25 18.85 8.14
N GLY A 16 -7.06 20.04 7.55
CA GLY A 16 -6.52 20.20 6.20
C GLY A 16 -5.10 19.61 6.08
N LEU A 17 -4.24 19.84 7.07
CA LEU A 17 -2.91 19.25 7.13
C LEU A 17 -2.96 17.72 7.20
N PHE A 18 -3.87 17.14 7.99
CA PHE A 18 -4.04 15.68 8.06
C PHE A 18 -4.44 15.07 6.72
N VAL A 19 -5.35 15.71 5.98
CA VAL A 19 -5.73 15.26 4.63
C VAL A 19 -4.54 15.34 3.68
N TYR A 20 -3.77 16.44 3.70
CA TYR A 20 -2.57 16.57 2.88
C TYR A 20 -1.54 15.48 3.19
N MET A 21 -1.24 15.23 4.47
CA MET A 21 -0.32 14.18 4.89
C MET A 21 -0.79 12.79 4.42
N ALA A 22 -2.09 12.50 4.51
CA ALA A 22 -2.64 11.24 4.02
C ALA A 22 -2.45 11.08 2.51
N LEU A 23 -2.73 12.12 1.71
CA LEU A 23 -2.56 12.08 0.26
C LEU A 23 -1.09 12.00 -0.16
N ALA A 24 -0.21 12.75 0.51
CA ALA A 24 1.22 12.73 0.24
C ALA A 24 1.82 11.34 0.53
N SER A 25 1.47 10.73 1.67
CA SER A 25 1.93 9.39 2.04
C SER A 25 1.46 8.30 1.06
N VAL A 26 0.28 8.45 0.47
CA VAL A 26 -0.24 7.50 -0.52
C VAL A 26 0.40 7.70 -1.89
N SER A 27 0.77 8.94 -2.22
CA SER A 27 1.34 9.28 -3.53
C SER A 27 2.74 8.71 -3.75
N ASP A 28 3.54 8.60 -2.68
CA ASP A 28 4.91 8.04 -2.69
C ASP A 28 4.93 6.50 -2.56
N ASN A 29 3.76 5.84 -2.55
CA ASN A 29 3.68 4.40 -2.34
C ASN A 29 3.76 3.63 -3.67
N GLN A 30 4.73 2.73 -3.79
CA GLN A 30 4.89 1.80 -4.93
C GLN A 30 3.62 1.01 -5.25
N LEU A 31 2.83 0.62 -4.24
CA LEU A 31 1.55 -0.06 -4.49
C LEU A 31 0.58 0.84 -5.25
N MET A 32 0.51 2.12 -4.88
CA MET A 32 -0.38 3.08 -5.54
C MET A 32 0.07 3.36 -6.97
N GLU A 33 1.38 3.41 -7.23
CA GLU A 33 1.90 3.48 -8.61
C GLU A 33 1.43 2.30 -9.47
N ARG A 34 1.47 1.08 -8.91
CA ARG A 34 1.00 -0.13 -9.61
C ARG A 34 -0.51 -0.16 -9.81
N VAL A 35 -1.27 0.35 -8.85
CA VAL A 35 -2.72 0.51 -8.98
C VAL A 35 -3.04 1.50 -10.10
N LYS A 36 -2.33 2.64 -10.18
CA LYS A 36 -2.48 3.60 -11.29
C LYS A 36 -2.23 2.94 -12.65
N LEU A 37 -1.24 2.06 -12.77
CA LEU A 37 -0.96 1.32 -14.01
C LEU A 37 -2.14 0.43 -14.46
N ILE A 38 -3.02 -0.02 -13.56
CA ILE A 38 -4.24 -0.78 -13.93
C ILE A 38 -5.21 0.09 -14.72
N PHE A 39 -5.27 1.39 -14.41
CA PHE A 39 -6.18 2.34 -15.06
C PHE A 39 -5.59 3.01 -16.30
N ILE A 40 -4.28 2.89 -16.52
CA ILE A 40 -3.59 3.43 -17.68
C ILE A 40 -3.64 2.40 -18.82
N GLU A 41 -3.87 2.87 -20.04
CA GLU A 41 -3.80 2.02 -21.22
C GLU A 41 -2.36 1.59 -21.53
N GLN A 42 -2.18 0.36 -22.03
CA GLN A 42 -0.87 -0.26 -22.22
C GLN A 42 0.08 0.54 -23.13
N SER A 43 -0.48 1.31 -24.07
CA SER A 43 0.26 2.17 -25.01
C SER A 43 0.89 3.39 -24.34
N ALA A 44 0.37 3.82 -23.18
CA ALA A 44 0.79 5.01 -22.46
C ALA A 44 1.69 4.70 -21.26
N TYR A 45 2.21 3.47 -21.15
CA TYR A 45 3.04 3.08 -20.01
C TYR A 45 4.36 3.86 -20.00
N PRO A 46 4.71 4.53 -18.90
CA PRO A 46 6.00 5.20 -18.79
C PRO A 46 7.13 4.16 -18.87
N PRO A 47 8.28 4.50 -19.49
CA PRO A 47 9.39 3.56 -19.65
C PRO A 47 10.12 3.33 -18.31
N SER A 48 9.52 2.54 -17.42
CA SER A 48 10.14 2.12 -16.15
C SER A 48 10.81 0.74 -16.28
N HIS A 49 11.84 0.51 -15.46
CA HIS A 49 12.69 -0.70 -15.49
C HIS A 49 11.90 -2.01 -15.33
N TYR A 50 10.86 -1.99 -14.51
CA TYR A 50 10.08 -3.17 -14.13
C TYR A 50 9.00 -3.54 -15.15
N ILE A 51 8.41 -2.55 -15.83
CA ILE A 51 7.39 -2.76 -16.87
C ILE A 51 7.94 -3.56 -18.07
N ARG A 52 9.23 -3.41 -18.39
CA ARG A 52 9.89 -4.15 -19.49
C ARG A 52 10.29 -5.59 -19.14
N ARG A 53 10.42 -5.91 -17.84
CA ARG A 53 10.99 -7.20 -17.39
C ARG A 53 9.93 -8.20 -16.92
N VAL A 54 8.77 -7.72 -16.46
CA VAL A 54 7.72 -8.56 -15.87
C VAL A 54 6.50 -8.61 -16.79
N PRO A 55 5.94 -9.79 -17.11
CA PRO A 55 4.70 -9.87 -17.87
C PRO A 55 3.55 -9.21 -17.09
N GLN A 56 2.81 -8.30 -17.74
CA GLN A 56 1.75 -7.48 -17.13
C GLN A 56 0.72 -8.30 -16.33
N ARG A 57 0.30 -9.47 -16.84
CA ARG A 57 -0.65 -10.35 -16.14
C ARG A 57 -0.18 -10.75 -14.75
N ARG A 58 1.12 -11.00 -14.57
CA ARG A 58 1.70 -11.35 -13.26
C ARG A 58 1.77 -10.14 -12.34
N MET A 59 2.02 -8.96 -12.90
CA MET A 59 2.00 -7.69 -12.15
C MET A 59 0.59 -7.38 -11.62
N HIS A 60 -0.45 -7.48 -12.46
CA HIS A 60 -1.83 -7.25 -12.02
C HIS A 60 -2.30 -8.28 -11.00
N LEU A 61 -1.93 -9.56 -11.16
CA LEU A 61 -2.26 -10.60 -10.19
C LEU A 61 -1.60 -10.32 -8.83
N PHE A 62 -0.34 -9.88 -8.82
CA PHE A 62 0.35 -9.47 -7.61
C PHE A 62 -0.32 -8.27 -6.94
N THR A 63 -0.60 -7.21 -7.69
CA THR A 63 -1.27 -6.01 -7.16
C THR A 63 -2.67 -6.34 -6.62
N CYS A 64 -3.43 -7.20 -7.30
CA CYS A 64 -4.75 -7.66 -6.82
C CYS A 64 -4.63 -8.42 -5.49
N LEU A 65 -3.66 -9.33 -5.37
CA LEU A 65 -3.40 -10.04 -4.11
C LEU A 65 -3.00 -9.07 -2.99
N GLN A 66 -2.17 -8.08 -3.26
CA GLN A 66 -1.82 -7.04 -2.29
C GLN A 66 -3.02 -6.19 -1.87
N LEU A 67 -3.90 -5.84 -2.81
CA LEU A 67 -5.14 -5.11 -2.51
C LEU A 67 -6.10 -5.94 -1.64
N ILE A 68 -6.20 -7.26 -1.86
CA ILE A 68 -6.98 -8.16 -1.01
C ILE A 68 -6.40 -8.20 0.41
N GLN A 69 -5.08 -8.31 0.55
CA GLN A 69 -4.42 -8.26 1.87
C GLN A 69 -4.68 -6.93 2.57
N LEU A 70 -4.56 -5.81 1.86
CA LEU A 70 -4.88 -4.49 2.39
C LEU A 70 -6.34 -4.38 2.81
N ALA A 71 -7.28 -4.90 2.01
CA ALA A 71 -8.71 -4.89 2.33
C ALA A 71 -9.03 -5.70 3.60
N VAL A 72 -8.42 -6.88 3.77
CA VAL A 72 -8.54 -7.67 5.00
C VAL A 72 -8.02 -6.90 6.20
N LEU A 73 -6.84 -6.27 6.06
CA LEU A 73 -6.23 -5.47 7.13
C LEU A 73 -7.10 -4.28 7.52
N CYS A 74 -7.62 -3.55 6.52
CA CYS A 74 -8.55 -2.45 6.70
C CYS A 74 -9.85 -2.91 7.37
N GLY A 75 -10.47 -4.00 6.92
CA GLY A 75 -11.70 -4.53 7.50
C GLY A 75 -11.54 -4.85 8.98
N CYS A 76 -10.46 -5.54 9.35
CA CYS A 76 -10.16 -5.81 10.76
C CYS A 76 -9.82 -4.54 11.55
N GLY A 77 -9.04 -3.62 10.96
CA GLY A 77 -8.61 -2.39 11.62
C GLY A 77 -9.73 -1.36 11.87
N PHE A 78 -10.68 -1.24 10.94
CA PHE A 78 -11.84 -0.34 11.05
C PHE A 78 -12.96 -0.89 11.94
N THR A 79 -12.83 -2.12 12.44
CA THR A 79 -13.84 -2.68 13.35
C THR A 79 -13.77 -1.99 14.71
N ASN A 80 -14.92 -1.58 15.25
CA ASN A 80 -15.02 -0.91 16.56
C ASN A 80 -14.75 -1.84 17.76
N THR A 81 -14.65 -3.15 17.54
CA THR A 81 -14.41 -4.13 18.59
C THR A 81 -12.94 -4.10 19.05
N PRO A 82 -12.66 -3.85 20.34
CA PRO A 82 -11.29 -3.74 20.86
C PRO A 82 -10.51 -5.06 20.76
N PHE A 83 -11.19 -6.20 20.83
CA PHE A 83 -10.57 -7.52 20.69
C PHE A 83 -9.89 -7.71 19.32
N VAL A 84 -10.54 -7.28 18.23
CA VAL A 84 -9.99 -7.39 16.87
C VAL A 84 -8.74 -6.50 16.71
N LYS A 85 -8.71 -5.35 17.39
CA LYS A 85 -7.53 -4.46 17.39
C LYS A 85 -6.32 -5.10 18.07
N MET A 86 -6.52 -5.92 19.09
CA MET A 86 -5.43 -6.68 19.73
C MET A 86 -4.85 -7.77 18.82
N VAL A 87 -5.64 -8.31 17.89
CA VAL A 87 -5.22 -9.34 16.93
C VAL A 87 -4.49 -8.73 15.72
N PHE A 88 -4.54 -7.42 15.55
CA PHE A 88 -3.91 -6.70 14.43
C PHE A 88 -2.41 -7.03 14.22
N PRO A 89 -1.55 -7.12 15.26
CA PRO A 89 -0.14 -7.50 15.08
C PRO A 89 0.03 -8.93 14.55
N ILE A 90 -0.86 -9.84 14.95
CA ILE A 90 -0.85 -11.23 14.49
C ILE A 90 -1.26 -11.30 13.02
N LEU A 91 -2.25 -10.51 12.61
CA LEU A 91 -2.66 -10.39 11.21
C LEU A 91 -1.52 -9.85 10.34
N LEU A 92 -0.79 -8.83 10.79
CA LEU A 92 0.40 -8.32 10.09
C LEU A 92 1.47 -9.39 9.94
N PHE A 93 1.76 -10.14 11.01
CA PHE A 93 2.72 -11.23 10.96
C PHE A 93 2.29 -12.32 9.97
N LEU A 94 1.01 -12.68 9.96
CA LEU A 94 0.46 -13.63 9.01
C LEU A 94 0.59 -13.14 7.57
N GLN A 95 0.32 -11.85 7.31
CA GLN A 95 0.51 -11.25 5.98
C GLN A 95 1.97 -11.29 5.53
N MET A 96 2.92 -11.08 6.44
CA MET A 96 4.35 -11.24 6.16
C MET A 96 4.71 -12.70 5.81
N LEU A 97 4.15 -13.68 6.54
CA LEU A 97 4.33 -15.09 6.21
C LEU A 97 3.71 -15.46 4.86
N ILE A 98 2.52 -14.95 4.55
CA ILE A 98 1.88 -15.13 3.24
C ILE A 98 2.79 -14.58 2.13
N ARG A 99 3.38 -13.39 2.33
CA ARG A 99 4.35 -12.84 1.37
C ARG A 99 5.56 -13.77 1.17
N HIS A 100 6.16 -14.26 2.25
CA HIS A 100 7.38 -15.04 2.14
C HIS A 100 7.16 -16.47 1.66
N ARG A 101 5.97 -17.05 1.91
CA ARG A 101 5.65 -18.44 1.57
C ARG A 101 4.83 -18.55 0.31
N LEU A 102 3.67 -17.89 0.22
CA LEU A 102 2.70 -18.09 -0.88
C LEU A 102 3.09 -17.37 -2.16
N ILE A 103 3.61 -16.13 -2.07
CA ILE A 103 3.95 -15.34 -3.25
C ILE A 103 5.05 -15.99 -4.13
N PRO A 104 6.15 -16.56 -3.58
CA PRO A 104 7.15 -17.25 -4.41
C PRO A 104 6.66 -18.57 -5.02
N TYR A 105 5.53 -19.14 -4.56
CA TYR A 105 4.88 -20.27 -5.25
C TYR A 105 4.05 -19.81 -6.45
N VAL A 106 3.48 -18.61 -6.41
CA VAL A 106 2.60 -18.10 -7.48
C VAL A 106 3.38 -17.32 -8.55
N ILE A 107 4.47 -16.66 -8.16
CA ILE A 107 5.27 -15.78 -9.03
C ILE A 107 6.75 -16.16 -8.91
N GLU A 108 7.44 -16.28 -10.04
CA GLU A 108 8.88 -16.58 -10.03
C GLU A 108 9.67 -15.50 -9.28
N ARG A 109 10.70 -15.94 -8.54
CA ARG A 109 11.57 -15.06 -7.74
C ARG A 109 12.20 -13.93 -8.56
N LYS A 110 12.54 -14.20 -9.83
CA LYS A 110 13.10 -13.20 -10.75
C LYS A 110 12.17 -12.00 -10.96
N TYR A 111 10.86 -12.24 -11.05
CA TYR A 111 9.87 -11.17 -11.21
C TYR A 111 9.64 -10.44 -9.89
N LEU A 112 9.69 -11.14 -8.75
CA LEU A 112 9.56 -10.53 -7.42
C LEU A 112 10.72 -9.57 -7.11
N GLU A 113 11.96 -9.98 -7.37
CA GLU A 113 13.13 -9.12 -7.21
C GLU A 113 13.09 -7.91 -8.15
N ALA A 114 12.58 -8.11 -9.36
CA ALA A 114 12.30 -7.01 -10.29
C ALA A 114 11.03 -6.24 -9.94
N MET A 115 10.37 -6.48 -8.81
CA MET A 115 9.29 -5.63 -8.34
C MET A 115 9.64 -5.00 -6.99
N ASP A 116 10.53 -5.61 -6.21
CA ASP A 116 10.92 -5.12 -4.89
C ASP A 116 12.08 -4.11 -4.91
N ARG A 117 12.77 -3.95 -6.04
CA ARG A 117 13.80 -2.93 -6.16
C ARG A 117 13.14 -1.53 -6.16
N PRO A 118 13.71 -0.54 -5.45
CA PRO A 118 13.27 0.85 -5.52
C PRO A 118 13.60 1.43 -6.91
N MET A 119 12.72 2.32 -7.42
CA MET A 119 12.95 3.07 -8.66
C MET A 119 14.16 3.99 -8.54
#